data_AF-A0A7D4DVU7-F1
#
_entry.id   AF-A0A7D4DVU7-F1
#
_cell.length_a   1.000
_cell.length_b   1.000
_cell.length_c   1.000
_cell.angle_alpha   90.00
_cell.angle_beta   90.00
_cell.angle_gamma   90.00
#
_symmetry.space_group_name_H-M   'P 1'
#
loop_
_entity.id
_entity.type
_entity.pdbx_description
1 polymer ?
#
loop_
_entity_poly.entity_id
_entity_poly.type
_entity_poly.pdbx_seq_one_letter_code
_entity_poly.pdbx_strand_id
1 'polypeptide(L)'
;MENNGEAKALPPVEIRVREKCIFNYDQKYIDPGAQELCPAAVPRKTSELLKKYALASHRILGVRGYSRSNFIVRFDWGIIF
;
A
#
# COMPACT_ATOMS: atom_id res chain seq x y z
N MET A 1 -10.11 -1.17 -6.48
CA MET A 1 -11.54 -1.38 -6.21
C MET A 1 -12.27 -1.12 -7.49
N GLU A 2 -13.14 -2.02 -7.89
CA GLU A 2 -13.96 -1.90 -9.09
C GLU A 2 -15.28 -1.26 -8.72
N ASN A 3 -15.70 -0.30 -9.52
CA ASN A 3 -17.03 0.28 -9.47
C ASN A 3 -17.57 0.35 -10.90
N ASN A 4 -18.73 -0.28 -11.16
CA ASN A 4 -19.31 -0.39 -12.50
C ASN A 4 -18.34 -0.91 -13.59
N GLY A 5 -17.47 -1.85 -13.24
CA GLY A 5 -16.47 -2.41 -14.17
C GLY A 5 -15.19 -1.57 -14.33
N GLU A 6 -15.09 -0.42 -13.67
CA GLU A 6 -13.89 0.40 -13.66
C GLU A 6 -13.06 0.20 -12.40
N ALA A 7 -11.84 -0.30 -12.56
CA ALA A 7 -10.88 -0.39 -11.47
C ALA A 7 -10.27 0.98 -11.14
N LYS A 8 -10.46 1.44 -9.90
CA LYS A 8 -9.87 2.65 -9.31
C LYS A 8 -8.94 2.32 -8.14
N ALA A 9 -7.81 3.00 -8.07
CA ALA A 9 -6.92 2.97 -6.91
C ALA A 9 -7.33 4.02 -5.88
N LEU A 10 -7.39 3.62 -4.62
CA LEU A 10 -7.59 4.50 -3.47
C LEU A 10 -6.25 5.14 -3.05
N PRO A 11 -6.26 6.22 -2.24
CA PRO A 11 -5.05 6.73 -1.63
C PRO A 11 -4.29 5.61 -0.88
N PRO A 12 -2.97 5.50 -1.04
CA PRO A 12 -2.18 4.54 -0.27
C PRO A 12 -2.27 4.82 1.23
N VAL A 13 -2.14 3.77 2.03
CA VAL A 13 -1.98 3.83 3.48
C VAL A 13 -0.54 3.45 3.81
N GLU A 14 0.11 4.23 4.66
CA GLU A 14 1.46 3.92 5.14
C GLU A 14 1.35 3.19 6.49
N ILE A 15 2.02 2.04 6.60
CA ILE A 15 2.15 1.31 7.87
C ILE A 15 3.52 1.66 8.43
N ARG A 16 3.55 2.38 9.55
CA ARG A 16 4.78 2.66 10.31
C ARG A 16 4.86 1.75 11.52
N VAL A 17 5.89 0.93 11.56
CA VAL A 17 6.28 0.17 12.75
C VAL A 17 7.33 0.95 13.55
N ARG A 18 7.44 0.64 14.84
CA ARG A 18 8.50 1.19 15.69
C ARG A 18 9.88 0.80 15.15
N GLU A 19 10.88 1.64 15.44
CA GLU A 19 12.25 1.45 14.95
C GLU A 19 12.78 0.03 15.23
N LYS A 20 13.47 -0.53 14.23
CA LYS A 20 14.13 -1.86 14.24
C LYS A 20 13.21 -3.09 14.22
N CYS A 21 11.89 -2.94 14.11
CA CYS A 21 10.98 -4.05 13.93
C CYS A 21 10.61 -4.27 12.44
N ILE A 22 10.48 -5.53 12.03
CA ILE A 22 9.86 -5.91 10.76
C ILE A 22 8.35 -6.03 11.01
N PHE A 23 7.51 -5.58 10.07
CA PHE A 23 6.06 -5.76 10.17
C PHE A 23 5.69 -7.24 9.99
N ASN A 24 5.64 -7.96 11.11
CA ASN A 24 5.35 -9.39 11.20
C ASN A 24 3.93 -9.63 11.76
N TYR A 25 3.59 -10.90 12.02
CA TYR A 25 2.28 -11.28 12.56
C TYR A 25 1.95 -10.53 13.87
N ASP A 26 2.89 -10.51 14.82
CA ASP A 26 2.69 -9.87 16.12
C ASP A 26 2.42 -8.38 15.97
N GLN A 27 3.20 -7.67 15.13
CA GLN A 27 3.00 -6.25 14.85
C GLN A 27 1.68 -5.93 14.12
N LYS A 28 1.08 -6.93 13.47
CA LYS A 28 -0.18 -6.77 12.75
C LYS A 28 -1.41 -7.03 13.61
N TYR A 29 -1.29 -7.89 14.62
CA TYR A 29 -2.45 -8.41 15.36
C TYR A 29 -2.37 -8.29 16.88
N ILE A 30 -1.17 -8.18 17.45
CA ILE A 30 -0.95 -8.26 18.90
C ILE A 30 -0.41 -6.93 19.43
N ASP A 31 0.58 -6.34 18.75
CA ASP A 31 1.20 -5.08 19.18
C ASP A 31 0.43 -3.88 18.59
N PRO A 32 -0.14 -2.98 19.42
CA PRO A 32 -0.76 -1.74 18.95
C PRO A 32 0.26 -0.70 18.45
N GLY A 33 1.55 -1.05 18.40
CA GLY A 33 2.66 -0.17 18.02
C GLY A 33 2.71 0.23 16.56
N ALA A 34 1.96 -0.42 15.67
CA ALA A 34 1.88 -0.05 14.26
C ALA A 34 0.90 1.12 14.06
N GLN A 35 1.36 2.17 13.37
CA GLN A 35 0.52 3.31 12.97
C GLN A 35 0.12 3.19 11.50
N GLU A 36 -1.15 3.42 11.21
CA GLU A 36 -1.68 3.51 9.85
C GLU A 36 -1.96 4.97 9.49
N LEU A 37 -1.17 5.52 8.58
CA LEU A 37 -1.35 6.90 8.10
C LEU A 37 -2.13 6.86 6.78
N CYS A 38 -3.35 7.41 6.81
CA CYS A 38 -4.25 7.51 5.66
C CYS A 38 -4.66 8.98 5.43
N PRO A 39 -4.22 9.61 4.32
CA PRO A 39 -3.34 9.08 3.27
C PRO A 39 -1.88 8.94 3.72
N ALA A 40 -1.13 8.06 3.04
CA ALA A 40 0.30 7.84 3.25
C ALA A 40 1.11 9.15 3.14
N ALA A 41 2.06 9.37 4.05
CA ALA A 41 2.89 10.57 4.10
C ALA A 41 4.11 10.44 3.16
N VAL A 42 3.84 10.24 1.87
CA VAL A 42 4.85 10.11 0.81
C VAL A 42 4.70 11.24 -0.23
N PRO A 43 5.75 11.58 -1.00
CA PRO A 43 5.65 12.55 -2.07
C PRO A 43 4.55 12.16 -3.08
N ARG A 44 3.86 13.16 -3.63
CA ARG A 44 2.79 12.96 -4.61
C ARG A 44 3.22 12.02 -5.75
N LYS A 45 4.44 12.20 -6.27
CA LYS A 45 5.00 11.35 -7.35
C LYS A 45 5.02 9.86 -6.95
N THR A 46 5.43 9.56 -5.73
CA THR A 46 5.47 8.18 -5.19
C THR A 46 4.06 7.63 -5.00
N SER A 47 3.15 8.43 -4.43
CA SER A 47 1.73 8.05 -4.28
C SER A 47 1.08 7.68 -5.62
N GLU A 48 1.31 8.47 -6.67
CA GLU A 48 0.77 8.19 -8.01
C GLU A 48 1.40 6.93 -8.65
N LEU A 49 2.69 6.67 -8.43
CA LEU A 49 3.32 5.43 -8.87
C LEU A 49 2.75 4.20 -8.17
N LEU A 50 2.54 4.26 -6.85
CA LEU A 50 1.92 3.19 -6.08
C LEU A 50 0.50 2.86 -6.60
N LYS A 51 -0.32 3.88 -6.85
CA LYS A 51 -1.65 3.72 -7.44
C LYS A 51 -1.59 3.07 -8.82
N LYS A 52 -0.65 3.51 -9.67
CA LYS A 52 -0.44 2.95 -11.02
C LYS A 52 -0.09 1.46 -10.95
N TYR A 53 0.85 1.08 -10.08
CA TYR A 53 1.27 -0.31 -9.92
C TYR A 53 0.18 -1.19 -9.30
N ALA A 54 -0.59 -0.67 -8.35
CA ALA A 54 -1.73 -1.39 -7.77
C ALA A 54 -2.80 -1.69 -8.84
N LEU A 55 -3.14 -0.71 -9.70
CA LEU A 55 -4.07 -0.91 -10.81
C LEU A 55 -3.55 -1.90 -11.85
N ALA A 56 -2.27 -1.79 -12.22
CA ALA A 56 -1.66 -2.72 -13.16
C ALA A 56 -1.71 -4.15 -12.63
N SER A 57 -1.33 -4.35 -11.36
CA SER A 57 -1.35 -5.67 -10.70
C SER A 57 -2.77 -6.24 -10.64
N HIS A 58 -3.76 -5.43 -10.24
CA HIS A 58 -5.16 -5.82 -10.18
C HIS A 58 -5.67 -6.34 -11.54
N ARG A 59 -5.36 -5.61 -12.63
CA ARG A 59 -5.78 -5.95 -14.00
C ARG A 59 -5.07 -7.20 -14.53
N ILE A 60 -3.74 -7.28 -14.37
CA ILE A 60 -2.95 -8.40 -14.89
C ILE A 60 -3.33 -9.72 -14.21
N LEU A 61 -3.61 -9.68 -12.91
CA LEU A 61 -4.03 -10.86 -12.14
C LEU A 61 -5.51 -11.20 -12.33
N GLY A 62 -6.28 -10.40 -13.09
CA GLY A 62 -7.70 -10.63 -13.32
C GLY A 62 -8.56 -10.58 -12.05
N VAL A 63 -8.13 -9.81 -11.04
CA VAL A 63 -8.88 -9.70 -9.78
C VAL A 63 -10.18 -8.94 -10.02
N ARG A 64 -11.27 -9.38 -9.40
CA ARG A 64 -12.58 -8.73 -9.46
C ARG A 64 -12.97 -8.14 -8.11
N GLY A 65 -13.76 -7.08 -8.10
CA GLY A 65 -14.24 -6.40 -6.90
C GLY A 65 -13.16 -5.55 -6.23
N TYR A 66 -12.29 -6.12 -5.41
CA TYR A 66 -11.22 -5.36 -4.76
C TYR A 66 -9.96 -6.19 -4.53
N SER A 67 -8.83 -5.51 -4.46
CA SER A 67 -7.54 -6.08 -4.10
C SER A 67 -6.79 -5.10 -3.21
N ARG A 68 -5.90 -5.63 -2.37
CA ARG A 68 -4.86 -4.86 -1.69
C ARG A 68 -3.51 -5.23 -2.29
N SER A 69 -2.71 -4.22 -2.61
CA SER A 69 -1.33 -4.40 -3.06
C SER A 69 -0.42 -3.74 -2.02
N ASN A 70 0.53 -4.50 -1.50
CA ASN A 70 1.51 -4.00 -0.53
C ASN A 70 2.80 -3.67 -1.27
N PHE A 71 3.44 -2.57 -0.89
CA PHE A 71 4.69 -2.09 -1.47
C PHE A 71 5.66 -1.76 -0.33
N ILE A 72 6.94 -2.00 -0.54
CA ILE A 72 7.99 -1.49 0.34
C ILE A 72 8.57 -0.23 -0.30
N VAL A 73 8.60 0.88 0.44
CA VAL A 73 9.15 2.15 -0.05
C VAL A 73 10.37 2.49 0.80
N ARG A 74 11.50 2.73 0.13
CA ARG A 74 12.74 3.16 0.77
C ARG A 74 12.66 4.62 1.21
N PHE A 75 13.61 5.05 2.04
CA PHE A 75 13.74 6.43 2.51
C PHE A 75 13.96 7.45 1.37
N ASP A 76 14.55 7.03 0.25
CA ASP A 76 14.74 7.83 -0.97
C ASP A 76 13.52 7.82 -1.89
N TRP A 77 12.40 7.26 -1.41
CA TRP A 77 11.14 7.08 -2.12
C TRP A 77 11.20 6.10 -3.30
N GLY A 78 12.26 5.30 -3.40
CA GLY A 78 12.32 4.16 -4.29
C GLY A 78 11.32 3.08 -3.88
N ILE A 79 10.57 2.53 -4.85
CA ILE A 79 9.61 1.45 -4.62
C ILE A 79 10.33 0.12 -4.87
N ILE A 80 10.26 -0.79 -3.90
CA ILE A 80 10.73 -2.18 -4.01
C ILE A 80 9.49 -3.08 -4.09
N PHE A 81 9.50 -3.99 -5.07
CA PHE A 81 8.46 -4.99 -5.28
C PHE A 81 9.09 -6.38 -5.28
#